data_AF-A0AAV4AHA6-F1
#
_entry.id   AF-A0AAV4AHA6-F1
#
_cell.length_a   1.000
_cell.length_b   1.000
_cell.length_c   1.000
_cell.angle_alpha   90.00
_cell.angle_beta   90.00
_cell.angle_gamma   90.00
#
_symmetry.space_group_name_H-M   'P 1'
#
loop_
_entity.id
_entity.type
_entity.pdbx_description
1 polymer ?
#
loop_
_entity_poly.entity_id
_entity_poly.type
_entity_poly.pdbx_seq_one_letter_code
_entity_poly.pdbx_strand_id
1 'polypeptide(L)'
;MTGKTFVNKDEQLRLMCNATGGESLPDEIDWFFKGEKLSTDDAKGISIVKQVNLMDRTIHSVLKIKSAQMTDAGSYVCRTSDLQVNSAQVEVLNAESKNIKREITNSSQDKYDIPKSRHDRLDKSGSENGGNVSSPSSGQHIILLIIFLICLVTLLTDGYKTTMIVT
;
A
#
# COMPACT_ATOMS: atom_id res chain seq x y z
N MET A 1 -5.54 6.50 5.70
CA MET A 1 -6.85 6.51 5.04
C MET A 1 -7.86 5.86 5.99
N THR A 2 -9.13 6.25 5.98
CA THR A 2 -10.15 5.70 6.90
C THR A 2 -11.37 5.15 6.16
N GLY A 3 -12.00 4.10 6.69
CA GLY A 3 -13.16 3.44 6.08
C GLY A 3 -13.24 1.95 6.42
N LYS A 4 -14.30 1.28 5.98
CA LYS A 4 -14.41 -0.18 6.13
C LYS A 4 -13.56 -0.86 5.06
N THR A 5 -12.63 -1.73 5.48
CA THR A 5 -11.80 -2.54 4.58
C THR A 5 -12.42 -3.90 4.27
N PHE A 6 -13.43 -4.34 5.02
CA PHE A 6 -14.25 -5.50 4.73
C PHE A 6 -15.68 -5.04 4.50
N VAL A 7 -16.22 -5.30 3.31
CA VAL A 7 -17.56 -4.84 2.91
C VAL A 7 -18.31 -6.03 2.32
N ASN A 8 -19.56 -6.26 2.70
CA ASN A 8 -20.32 -7.33 2.06
C ASN A 8 -20.69 -6.91 0.63
N LYS A 9 -20.83 -7.91 -0.25
CA LYS A 9 -21.38 -7.70 -1.58
C LYS A 9 -22.74 -6.99 -1.47
N ASP A 10 -23.00 -6.09 -2.42
CA ASP A 10 -24.20 -5.25 -2.51
C ASP A 10 -24.33 -4.17 -1.42
N GLU A 11 -23.40 -4.09 -0.45
CA GLU A 11 -23.30 -2.96 0.48
C GLU A 11 -22.52 -1.78 -0.12
N GLN A 12 -22.70 -0.60 0.44
CA GLN A 12 -21.95 0.58 0.03
C GLN A 12 -20.51 0.54 0.56
N LEU A 13 -19.51 0.57 -0.34
CA LEU A 13 -18.12 0.85 0.02
C LEU A 13 -17.94 2.36 0.19
N ARG A 14 -17.30 2.77 1.29
CA ARG A 14 -16.98 4.17 1.57
C ARG A 14 -15.59 4.31 2.17
N LEU A 15 -14.73 5.05 1.48
CA LEU A 15 -13.38 5.40 1.91
C LEU A 15 -13.25 6.91 2.05
N MET A 16 -12.47 7.35 3.03
CA MET A 16 -12.16 8.73 3.32
C MET A 16 -10.65 8.91 3.33
N CYS A 17 -10.19 9.97 2.69
CA CYS A 17 -8.79 10.38 2.70
C CYS A 17 -8.75 11.85 3.10
N ASN A 18 -7.88 12.17 4.06
CA ASN A 18 -7.67 13.53 4.54
C ASN A 18 -6.21 13.91 4.36
N ALA A 19 -5.94 15.03 3.71
CA ALA A 19 -4.59 15.54 3.58
C ALA A 19 -4.49 16.92 4.21
N THR A 20 -3.48 17.11 5.07
CA THR A 20 -3.18 18.40 5.69
C THR A 20 -1.94 18.98 5.03
N GLY A 21 -2.08 20.18 4.50
CA GLY A 21 -0.99 20.96 3.94
C GLY A 21 -0.15 21.62 5.01
N GLY A 22 1.16 21.63 4.80
CA GLY A 22 2.10 22.33 5.67
C GLY A 22 2.03 23.84 5.44
N GLU A 23 2.84 24.36 4.51
CA GLU A 23 2.82 25.79 4.14
C GLU A 23 1.90 26.10 2.96
N SER A 24 1.75 25.17 2.01
CA SER A 24 0.81 25.27 0.89
C SER A 24 -0.50 24.53 1.19
N LEU A 25 -1.60 25.05 0.63
CA LEU A 25 -2.87 24.34 0.67
C LEU A 25 -2.78 23.08 -0.21
N PRO A 26 -3.38 21.96 0.21
CA PRO A 26 -3.54 20.82 -0.68
C PRO A 26 -4.47 21.21 -1.83
N ASP A 27 -3.96 21.22 -3.07
CA ASP A 27 -4.78 21.64 -4.22
C ASP A 27 -5.79 20.56 -4.62
N GLU A 28 -5.42 19.27 -4.55
CA GLU A 28 -6.24 18.17 -5.02
C GLU A 28 -5.91 16.82 -4.35
N ILE A 29 -6.93 15.95 -4.25
CA ILE A 29 -6.79 14.50 -4.00
C ILE A 29 -7.34 13.74 -5.21
N ASP A 30 -6.56 12.80 -5.73
CA ASP A 30 -6.93 11.83 -6.74
C ASP A 30 -7.09 10.44 -6.13
N TRP A 31 -8.09 9.70 -6.60
CA TRP A 31 -8.30 8.30 -6.23
C TRP A 31 -7.83 7.40 -7.36
N PHE A 32 -7.18 6.28 -7.00
CA PHE A 32 -6.75 5.26 -7.92
C PHE A 32 -7.22 3.89 -7.44
N PHE A 33 -7.61 3.05 -8.38
CA PHE A 33 -7.93 1.66 -8.15
C PHE A 33 -7.29 0.82 -9.25
N LYS A 34 -6.52 -0.20 -8.86
CA LYS A 34 -5.77 -1.06 -9.80
C LYS A 34 -4.86 -0.26 -10.76
N GLY A 35 -4.33 0.87 -10.30
CA GLY A 35 -3.46 1.75 -11.08
C GLY A 35 -4.19 2.75 -11.98
N GLU A 36 -5.51 2.65 -12.10
CA GLU A 36 -6.32 3.57 -12.91
C GLU A 36 -6.90 4.69 -12.03
N LYS A 37 -6.87 5.93 -12.55
CA LYS A 37 -7.50 7.07 -11.87
C LYS A 37 -9.02 6.89 -11.89
N LEU A 38 -9.63 6.94 -10.72
CA LEU A 38 -11.08 6.94 -10.57
C LEU A 38 -11.63 8.35 -10.78
N SER A 39 -12.79 8.42 -11.41
CA SER A 39 -13.62 9.61 -11.52
C SER A 39 -15.04 9.27 -11.05
N THR A 40 -15.80 10.30 -10.68
CA THR A 40 -17.26 10.13 -10.50
C THR A 40 -17.85 9.56 -11.77
N ASP A 41 -18.63 8.49 -11.63
CA ASP A 41 -19.28 7.74 -12.71
C ASP A 41 -20.60 7.21 -12.16
N ASP A 42 -21.69 7.96 -12.40
CA ASP A 42 -23.02 7.64 -11.86
C ASP A 42 -23.56 6.32 -12.42
N ALA A 43 -23.19 5.96 -13.66
CA ALA A 43 -23.63 4.71 -14.29
C ALA A 43 -23.01 3.48 -13.59
N LYS A 44 -21.77 3.60 -13.10
CA LYS A 44 -21.11 2.58 -12.26
C LYS A 44 -21.38 2.76 -10.77
N GLY A 45 -22.13 3.79 -10.37
CA GLY A 45 -22.41 4.09 -8.96
C GLY A 45 -21.18 4.56 -8.17
N ILE A 46 -20.19 5.15 -8.84
CA ILE A 46 -18.97 5.69 -8.23
C ILE A 46 -19.16 7.19 -7.98
N SER A 47 -18.99 7.64 -6.74
CA SER A 47 -19.08 9.05 -6.36
C SER A 47 -17.83 9.48 -5.59
N ILE A 48 -17.20 10.56 -6.04
CA ILE A 48 -16.07 11.18 -5.36
C ILE A 48 -16.46 12.61 -4.99
N VAL A 49 -16.37 12.92 -3.70
CA VAL A 49 -16.62 14.27 -3.16
C VAL A 49 -15.31 14.78 -2.56
N LYS A 50 -14.99 16.06 -2.81
CA LYS A 50 -13.82 16.75 -2.27
C LYS A 50 -14.29 18.01 -1.53
N GLN A 51 -13.69 18.30 -0.39
CA GLN A 51 -13.99 19.47 0.45
C GLN A 51 -12.67 20.05 0.95
N VAL A 52 -12.44 21.32 0.70
CA VAL A 52 -11.24 22.04 1.15
C VAL A 52 -11.61 22.91 2.34
N ASN A 53 -10.84 22.82 3.41
CA ASN A 53 -10.89 23.71 4.56
C ASN A 53 -9.62 24.55 4.57
N LEU A 54 -9.79 25.85 4.29
CA LEU A 54 -8.68 26.80 4.18
C LEU A 54 -8.08 27.17 5.55
N MET A 55 -8.86 27.14 6.63
CA MET A 55 -8.37 27.48 7.97
C MET A 55 -7.44 26.39 8.49
N ASP A 56 -7.86 25.13 8.36
CA ASP A 56 -7.08 23.98 8.81
C ASP A 56 -6.06 23.51 7.76
N ARG A 57 -6.05 24.16 6.59
CA ARG A 57 -5.24 23.77 5.42
C ARG A 57 -5.42 22.30 5.07
N THR A 58 -6.66 21.80 5.18
CA THR A 58 -6.97 20.39 4.93
C THR A 58 -7.83 20.22 3.70
N ILE A 59 -7.62 19.13 2.97
CA ILE A 59 -8.55 18.64 1.97
C ILE A 59 -9.04 17.27 2.40
N HIS A 60 -10.36 17.13 2.41
CA HIS A 60 -11.05 15.91 2.73
C HIS A 60 -11.72 15.38 1.46
N SER A 61 -11.43 14.12 1.11
CA SER A 61 -12.06 13.43 -0.02
C SER A 61 -12.74 12.14 0.40
N VAL A 62 -13.92 11.89 -0.14
CA VAL A 62 -14.72 10.70 0.11
C VAL A 62 -14.99 10.00 -1.20
N LEU A 63 -14.54 8.76 -1.31
CA LEU A 63 -14.90 7.82 -2.38
C LEU A 63 -16.05 6.93 -1.90
N LYS A 64 -17.08 6.79 -2.73
CA LYS A 64 -18.22 5.88 -2.51
C LYS A 64 -18.44 5.01 -3.74
N ILE A 65 -18.64 3.72 -3.52
CA ILE A 65 -19.22 2.80 -4.52
C ILE A 65 -20.56 2.34 -3.95
N LYS A 66 -21.64 2.62 -4.70
CA LYS A 66 -23.03 2.46 -4.22
C LYS A 66 -23.36 1.01 -3.82
N SER A 67 -22.89 0.05 -4.62
CA SER A 67 -23.16 -1.38 -4.46
C SER A 67 -21.85 -2.13 -4.75
N ALA A 68 -21.18 -2.60 -3.71
CA ALA A 68 -19.88 -3.25 -3.83
C ALA A 68 -20.02 -4.61 -4.51
N GLN A 69 -19.28 -4.80 -5.59
CA GLN A 69 -19.15 -6.07 -6.29
C GLN A 69 -17.84 -6.76 -5.93
N MET A 70 -17.76 -8.07 -6.14
CA MET A 70 -16.52 -8.83 -5.91
C MET A 70 -15.32 -8.26 -6.69
N THR A 71 -15.58 -7.63 -7.84
CA THR A 71 -14.56 -6.96 -8.68
C THR A 71 -13.98 -5.69 -8.06
N ASP A 72 -14.67 -5.12 -7.08
CA ASP A 72 -14.28 -3.89 -6.39
C ASP A 72 -13.31 -4.17 -5.23
N ALA A 73 -13.01 -5.43 -4.94
CA ALA A 73 -11.93 -5.81 -4.04
C ALA A 73 -10.56 -5.44 -4.65
N GLY A 74 -9.67 -4.89 -3.83
CA GLY A 74 -8.34 -4.48 -4.25
C GLY A 74 -7.74 -3.34 -3.44
N SER A 75 -6.59 -2.85 -3.93
CA SER A 75 -5.90 -1.71 -3.33
C SER A 75 -6.47 -0.41 -3.89
N TYR A 76 -7.02 0.40 -2.99
CA TYR A 76 -7.42 1.77 -3.25
C TYR A 76 -6.33 2.69 -2.78
N VAL A 77 -6.00 3.69 -3.59
CA VAL A 77 -4.96 4.65 -3.32
C VAL A 77 -5.56 6.05 -3.41
N CYS A 78 -5.33 6.89 -2.41
CA CYS A 78 -5.49 8.32 -2.54
C CYS A 78 -4.12 8.99 -2.69
N ARG A 79 -4.02 9.93 -3.62
CA ARG A 79 -2.80 10.68 -3.92
C ARG A 79 -3.08 12.18 -3.93
N THR A 80 -2.26 12.96 -3.26
CA THR A 80 -2.32 14.43 -3.26
C THR A 80 -1.53 15.06 -4.41
N SER A 81 -1.70 16.36 -4.64
CA SER A 81 -0.95 17.12 -5.66
C SER A 81 0.57 17.10 -5.47
N ASP A 82 1.05 17.00 -4.23
CA ASP A 82 2.48 16.87 -3.89
C ASP A 82 3.00 15.42 -3.96
N LEU A 83 2.22 14.52 -4.56
CA LEU A 83 2.52 13.10 -4.78
C LEU A 83 2.62 12.24 -3.53
N GLN A 84 2.11 12.70 -2.38
CA GLN A 84 1.96 11.81 -1.24
C GLN A 84 0.83 10.81 -1.46
N VAL A 85 1.03 9.61 -0.94
CA VAL A 85 0.20 8.45 -1.22
C VAL A 85 -0.21 7.79 0.09
N ASN A 86 -1.50 7.50 0.20
CA ASN A 86 -2.01 6.60 1.23
C ASN A 86 -2.92 5.55 0.57
N SER A 87 -2.96 4.35 1.12
CA SER A 87 -3.66 3.22 0.51
C SER A 87 -4.39 2.36 1.52
N ALA A 88 -5.40 1.63 1.07
CA ALA A 88 -6.04 0.58 1.84
C ALA A 88 -6.43 -0.57 0.93
N GLN A 89 -6.24 -1.76 1.46
CA GLN A 89 -6.72 -2.99 0.86
C GLN A 89 -8.17 -3.21 1.28
N VAL A 90 -9.07 -3.29 0.30
CA VAL A 90 -10.48 -3.60 0.51
C VAL A 90 -10.76 -5.03 0.05
N GLU A 91 -11.48 -5.77 0.89
CA GLU A 91 -12.03 -7.08 0.60
C GLU A 91 -13.56 -7.01 0.55
N VAL A 92 -14.12 -7.61 -0.50
CA VAL A 92 -15.58 -7.74 -0.66
C VAL A 92 -15.96 -9.17 -0.30
N LEU A 93 -16.87 -9.32 0.66
CA LEU A 93 -17.29 -10.60 1.21
C LEU A 93 -18.60 -11.04 0.55
N ASN A 94 -18.66 -12.29 0.08
CA ASN A 94 -19.93 -12.91 -0.30
C ASN A 94 -20.51 -13.62 0.93
N ALA A 95 -21.43 -12.98 1.63
CA ALA A 95 -22.09 -13.54 2.82
C ALA A 95 -23.20 -14.57 2.49
N GLU A 96 -23.08 -15.29 1.37
CA GLU A 96 -23.92 -16.45 1.06
C GLU A 96 -23.50 -17.64 1.94
N SER A 97 -23.76 -17.56 3.24
CA SER A 97 -23.67 -18.73 4.10
C SER A 97 -24.78 -18.72 5.13
N LYS A 98 -25.82 -19.54 4.86
CA LYS A 98 -26.56 -20.18 5.95
C LYS A 98 -25.51 -20.92 6.77
N ASN A 99 -25.34 -20.55 8.04
CA ASN A 99 -24.40 -21.19 8.93
C ASN A 99 -24.79 -22.67 9.09
N ILE A 100 -24.19 -23.58 8.32
CA ILE A 100 -24.37 -25.01 8.58
C ILE A 100 -23.49 -25.32 9.77
N LYS A 101 -24.14 -25.55 10.92
CA LYS A 101 -23.51 -26.07 12.14
C LYS A 101 -22.67 -27.30 11.75
N ARG A 102 -21.34 -27.21 11.86
CA ARG A 102 -20.46 -28.38 11.74
C ARG A 102 -20.76 -29.31 12.91
N GLU A 103 -21.53 -30.36 12.65
CA GLU A 103 -21.65 -31.49 13.56
C GLU A 103 -20.42 -32.38 13.36
N ILE A 104 -19.57 -32.46 14.38
CA ILE A 104 -18.48 -33.43 14.41
C ILE A 104 -19.11 -34.77 14.79
N THR A 105 -19.57 -35.53 13.80
CA THR A 105 -19.91 -36.94 14.01
C THR A 105 -18.62 -37.73 13.90
N ASN A 106 -18.00 -38.00 15.04
CA ASN A 106 -16.89 -38.95 15.14
C ASN A 106 -17.41 -40.35 14.74
N SER A 107 -17.11 -40.79 13.53
CA SER A 107 -17.23 -42.20 13.14
C SER A 107 -15.90 -42.66 12.52
N SER A 108 -15.24 -43.48 13.35
CA SER A 108 -14.16 -44.43 13.19
C SER A 108 -13.46 -44.63 11.84
N GLN A 109 -12.13 -44.55 11.94
CA GLN A 109 -11.11 -45.44 11.36
C GLN A 109 -11.21 -45.80 9.88
N ASP A 110 -10.32 -45.22 9.07
CA ASP A 110 -9.52 -46.02 8.15
C ASP A 110 -8.03 -45.65 8.24
N LYS A 111 -7.25 -46.69 8.51
CA LYS A 111 -5.82 -46.75 8.77
C LYS A 111 -5.11 -46.93 7.43
N TYR A 112 -4.23 -45.99 7.06
CA TYR A 112 -3.24 -46.22 6.01
C TYR A 112 -1.83 -46.04 6.59
N ASP A 113 -1.05 -47.12 6.49
CA ASP A 113 0.31 -47.27 7.01
C ASP A 113 1.35 -46.49 6.19
N ILE A 114 2.35 -45.94 6.91
CA ILE A 114 3.53 -45.21 6.41
C ILE A 114 4.59 -46.20 5.90
N PRO A 115 5.42 -45.84 4.91
CA PRO A 115 6.85 -46.08 5.08
C PRO A 115 7.68 -44.79 5.08
N LYS A 116 8.57 -44.76 6.08
CA LYS A 116 9.52 -43.72 6.44
C LYS A 116 10.87 -44.12 5.83
N SER A 117 11.52 -43.26 5.04
CA SER A 117 12.93 -43.45 4.69
C SER A 117 13.77 -42.31 5.26
N ARG A 118 14.92 -42.69 5.80
CA ARG A 118 15.97 -41.85 6.41
C ARG A 118 17.30 -42.29 5.76
N HIS A 119 18.28 -41.39 5.79
CA HIS A 119 19.71 -41.55 5.42
C HIS A 119 20.00 -41.40 3.91
N ASP A 120 20.94 -40.56 3.44
CA ASP A 120 22.28 -40.28 3.97
C ASP A 120 22.84 -38.84 3.75
N ARG A 121 23.92 -38.58 4.49
CA ARG A 121 24.78 -37.38 4.54
C ARG A 121 26.09 -37.64 3.76
N LEU A 122 26.88 -36.58 3.57
CA LEU A 122 28.25 -36.45 2.98
C LEU A 122 28.26 -36.01 1.50
N ASP A 123 29.11 -35.08 1.02
CA ASP A 123 30.13 -34.24 1.64
C ASP A 123 30.61 -33.17 0.61
N LYS A 124 31.36 -32.18 1.13
CA LYS A 124 32.58 -31.58 0.52
C LYS A 124 32.54 -30.19 -0.15
N SER A 125 33.05 -29.23 0.64
CA SER A 125 34.22 -28.35 0.40
C SER A 125 34.32 -27.49 -0.88
N GLY A 126 34.55 -26.19 -0.63
CA GLY A 126 35.72 -25.49 -1.17
C GLY A 126 35.46 -24.42 -2.22
N SER A 127 35.62 -23.15 -1.85
CA SER A 127 36.79 -22.35 -2.23
C SER A 127 36.52 -20.85 -2.03
N GLU A 128 37.48 -20.23 -1.37
CA GLU A 128 37.74 -18.79 -1.32
C GLU A 128 37.84 -18.20 -2.73
N ASN A 129 37.49 -16.91 -2.87
CA ASN A 129 38.36 -15.95 -3.53
C ASN A 129 38.07 -14.52 -3.07
N GLY A 130 39.12 -13.84 -2.63
CA GLY A 130 39.12 -12.49 -2.10
C GLY A 130 38.86 -11.42 -3.18
N GLY A 131 38.04 -10.45 -2.80
CA GLY A 131 37.92 -9.17 -3.50
C GLY A 131 39.02 -8.22 -3.05
N ASN A 132 39.88 -7.85 -4.00
CA ASN A 132 40.95 -6.87 -3.82
C ASN A 132 40.38 -5.49 -3.48
N VAL A 133 40.84 -4.92 -2.36
CA VAL A 133 40.62 -3.52 -1.98
C VAL A 133 41.64 -2.67 -2.73
N SER A 134 41.17 -1.88 -3.70
CA SER A 134 41.98 -0.86 -4.36
C SER A 134 41.98 0.45 -3.55
N SER A 135 43.18 0.95 -3.26
CA SER A 135 43.43 2.21 -2.57
C SER A 135 42.90 3.44 -3.34
N PRO A 136 42.54 4.54 -2.65
CA PRO A 136 41.94 5.70 -3.27
C PRO A 136 42.97 6.55 -4.02
N SER A 137 42.71 6.82 -5.31
CA SER A 137 43.45 7.82 -6.07
C SER A 137 42.99 9.23 -5.66
N SER A 138 43.89 10.19 -5.74
CA SER A 138 43.75 11.59 -5.30
C SER A 138 42.55 12.37 -5.90
N GLY A 139 41.80 11.77 -6.84
CA GLY A 139 40.50 12.28 -7.33
C GLY A 139 39.30 11.97 -6.42
N GLN A 140 39.47 11.14 -5.38
CA GLN A 140 38.38 10.79 -4.46
C GLN A 140 37.88 11.97 -3.63
N HIS A 141 38.72 12.96 -3.33
CA HIS A 141 38.26 14.15 -2.60
C HIS A 141 37.29 15.00 -3.41
N ILE A 142 37.49 15.11 -4.74
CA ILE A 142 36.59 15.88 -5.60
C ILE A 142 35.24 15.17 -5.71
N ILE A 143 35.24 13.84 -5.87
CA ILE A 143 34.01 13.04 -5.90
C ILE A 143 33.28 13.13 -4.57
N LEU A 144 33.98 13.03 -3.44
CA LEU A 144 33.39 13.19 -2.11
C LEU A 144 32.84 14.60 -1.89
N LEU A 145 33.52 15.65 -2.39
CA LEU A 145 33.02 17.03 -2.33
C LEU A 145 31.79 17.22 -3.22
N ILE A 146 31.75 16.62 -4.41
CA ILE A 146 30.57 16.66 -5.28
C ILE A 146 29.40 15.91 -4.63
N ILE A 147 29.63 14.72 -4.07
CA ILE A 147 28.61 13.97 -3.32
C ILE A 147 28.15 14.77 -2.11
N PHE A 148 29.06 15.41 -1.37
CA PHE A 148 28.73 16.25 -0.23
C PHE A 148 27.91 17.47 -0.64
N LEU A 149 28.26 18.13 -1.74
CA LEU A 149 27.49 19.26 -2.29
C LEU A 149 26.12 18.81 -2.80
N ILE A 150 26.03 17.67 -3.50
CA ILE A 150 24.75 17.08 -3.90
C ILE A 150 23.91 16.75 -2.67
N CYS A 151 24.49 16.12 -1.65
CA CYS A 151 23.82 15.84 -0.38
C CYS A 151 23.38 17.13 0.33
N LEU A 152 24.21 18.17 0.34
CA LEU A 152 23.87 19.45 0.97
C LEU A 152 22.72 20.13 0.21
N VAL A 153 22.75 20.09 -1.13
CA VAL A 153 21.68 20.62 -1.98
C VAL A 153 20.40 19.81 -1.78
N THR A 154 20.46 18.47 -1.75
CA THR A 154 19.27 17.64 -1.50
C THR A 154 18.71 17.88 -0.09
N LEU A 155 19.55 17.96 0.93
CA LEU A 155 19.14 18.25 2.32
C LEU A 155 18.55 19.65 2.47
N LEU A 156 19.10 20.64 1.77
CA LEU A 156 18.52 21.98 1.72
C LEU A 156 17.17 21.95 0.99
N THR A 157 17.06 21.29 -0.17
CA THR A 157 15.79 21.17 -0.92
C THR A 157 14.70 20.39 -0.18
N ASP A 158 15.08 19.35 0.56
CA ASP A 158 14.16 18.58 1.41
C ASP A 158 13.75 19.41 2.64
N GLY A 159 14.63 20.28 3.13
CA GLY A 159 14.32 21.26 4.19
C GLY A 159 13.34 22.37 3.78
N TYR A 160 13.16 22.63 2.48
CA TYR A 160 12.14 23.56 1.96
C TYR A 160 10.84 22.85 1.52
N LYS A 161 10.83 21.52 1.43
CA LYS A 161 9.60 20.76 1.18
C LYS A 161 8.86 20.60 2.50
N THR A 162 7.95 21.52 2.79
CA THR A 162 7.00 21.33 3.88
C THR A 162 6.12 20.12 3.56
N THR A 163 6.37 19.01 4.24
CA THR A 163 5.70 17.72 4.03
C THR A 163 4.21 17.86 4.39
N MET A 164 3.31 17.70 3.41
CA MET A 164 1.90 17.42 3.71
C MET A 164 1.78 16.10 4.51
N ILE A 165 0.64 15.81 5.12
CA ILE A 165 0.42 14.50 5.75
C ILE A 165 -0.91 13.95 5.24
N VAL A 166 -0.88 12.76 4.62
CA VAL A 166 -2.06 12.07 4.11
C VAL A 166 -2.50 10.97 5.08
N THR A 167 -3.73 11.08 5.56
CA THR A 167 -4.35 10.20 6.58
C THR A 167 -5.72 9.67 6.18
#